data_AF-L1JT84-F1
#
_entry.id   AF-L1JT84-F1
#
_cell.length_a   1.000
_cell.length_b   1.000
_cell.length_c   1.000
_cell.angle_alpha   90.00
_cell.angle_beta   90.00
_cell.angle_gamma   90.00
#
_symmetry.space_group_name_H-M   'P 1'
#
loop_
_entity.id
_entity.type
_entity.pdbx_description
1 polymer ?
#
loop_
_entity_poly.entity_id
_entity_poly.type
_entity_poly.pdbx_seq_one_letter_code
_entity_poly.pdbx_strand_id
1 'polypeptide(L)'
;MDGRRRDVSRHTPTRLTAEDLPPIQVVVYRGAKAIVQKFPITTFLYILGLCLMLFATGMMPSEGANEEYSRLLQEAQYETSMVDQLERKVAAHSRKYHESRGFLGFSCDSSCMRAYDNLQKLQKELKEAKSQQFQALSEAKSKVGILSLYAVEEARELFWGTFAQGKGFAKRASMWDLLFMGLGSMGRDEGLASFILRFVIQVLFNFTLGLVGALLAFIWYLWDVVRSYQPDPVTAVVSFLLFSIAAISMVATYLIALYGSVAASGYMIVRTAVLGIENGNSRSGPRAHIGGGSTGGDDIYVGKRVRVVGLAARPEYNGRLGMVTGQEGDRILVQLDFPSEILLKLKPSNIDAHVD
;
A
#
# COMPACT_ATOMS: atom_id res chain seq x y z
N MET A 1 -33.32 9.66 -64.68
CA MET A 1 -32.56 8.82 -63.74
C MET A 1 -31.56 9.73 -63.06
N ASP A 2 -31.91 10.22 -61.89
CA ASP A 2 -31.17 11.28 -61.18
C ASP A 2 -30.55 10.70 -59.91
N GLY A 3 -29.23 10.89 -59.78
CA GLY A 3 -28.39 10.24 -58.80
C GLY A 3 -28.36 11.01 -57.49
N ARG A 4 -28.75 10.35 -56.39
CA ARG A 4 -28.61 10.90 -55.04
C ARG A 4 -27.64 10.04 -54.24
N ARG A 5 -26.33 10.32 -54.39
CA ARG A 5 -25.27 9.82 -53.49
C ARG A 5 -25.51 10.43 -52.11
N ARG A 6 -25.67 9.58 -51.10
CA ARG A 6 -25.67 10.00 -49.69
C ARG A 6 -24.23 10.21 -49.26
N ASP A 7 -23.88 11.45 -48.95
CA ASP A 7 -22.61 11.80 -48.30
C ASP A 7 -22.59 11.23 -46.88
N VAL A 8 -21.80 10.18 -46.70
CA VAL A 8 -21.43 9.67 -45.38
C VAL A 8 -20.36 10.62 -44.84
N SER A 9 -20.79 11.61 -44.06
CA SER A 9 -19.89 12.51 -43.32
C SER A 9 -19.04 11.69 -42.35
N ARG A 10 -17.81 11.35 -42.77
CA ARG A 10 -16.79 10.74 -41.92
C ARG A 10 -16.48 11.69 -40.77
N HIS A 11 -16.97 11.38 -39.58
CA HIS A 11 -16.46 11.99 -38.35
C HIS A 11 -14.99 11.63 -38.23
N THR A 12 -14.13 12.61 -38.48
CA THR A 12 -12.69 12.45 -38.30
C THR A 12 -12.44 12.48 -36.79
N PRO A 13 -11.86 11.43 -36.18
CA PRO A 13 -11.62 11.42 -34.74
C PRO A 13 -10.67 12.57 -34.41
N THR A 14 -11.13 13.50 -33.59
CA THR A 14 -10.35 14.65 -33.11
C THR A 14 -9.11 14.10 -32.38
N ARG A 15 -7.93 14.43 -32.91
CA ARG A 15 -6.64 13.96 -32.37
C ARG A 15 -6.38 14.73 -31.07
N LEU A 16 -6.31 14.04 -29.93
CA LEU A 16 -5.90 14.66 -28.65
C LEU A 16 -4.48 15.22 -28.82
N THR A 17 -4.33 16.53 -28.61
CA THR A 17 -3.03 17.21 -28.57
C THR A 17 -2.53 17.31 -27.13
N ALA A 18 -1.22 17.46 -26.89
CA ALA A 18 -0.72 17.62 -25.52
C ALA A 18 -1.20 18.91 -24.85
N GLU A 19 -1.57 19.93 -25.64
CA GLU A 19 -2.19 21.17 -25.17
C GLU A 19 -3.60 20.95 -24.60
N ASP A 20 -4.31 19.91 -25.05
CA ASP A 20 -5.63 19.54 -24.53
C ASP A 20 -5.57 18.88 -23.14
N LEU A 21 -4.39 18.45 -22.68
CA LEU A 21 -4.18 17.84 -21.38
C LEU A 21 -3.75 18.90 -20.35
N PRO A 22 -4.66 19.37 -19.47
CA PRO A 22 -4.32 20.37 -18.46
C PRO A 22 -3.26 19.83 -17.49
N PRO A 23 -2.36 20.69 -16.96
CA PRO A 23 -1.38 20.28 -15.97
C PRO A 23 -2.03 19.56 -14.78
N ILE A 24 -1.39 18.51 -14.25
CA ILE A 24 -1.95 17.66 -13.19
C ILE A 24 -2.43 18.46 -11.97
N GLN A 25 -1.67 19.50 -11.59
CA GLN A 25 -2.01 20.43 -10.51
C GLN A 25 -3.33 21.17 -10.74
N VAL A 26 -3.67 21.52 -11.98
CA VAL A 26 -4.93 22.21 -12.32
C VAL A 26 -6.10 21.25 -12.21
N VAL A 27 -5.94 20.00 -12.66
CA VAL A 27 -6.96 18.95 -12.53
C VAL A 27 -7.24 18.67 -11.05
N VAL A 28 -6.20 18.48 -10.25
CA VAL A 28 -6.30 18.25 -8.81
C VAL A 28 -6.97 19.44 -8.11
N TYR A 29 -6.54 20.67 -8.40
CA TYR A 29 -7.14 21.87 -7.81
C TYR A 29 -8.62 22.04 -8.16
N ARG A 30 -8.99 21.88 -9.44
CA ARG A 30 -10.40 21.99 -9.88
C ARG A 30 -11.27 20.91 -9.23
N GLY A 31 -10.76 19.68 -9.16
CA GLY A 31 -11.44 18.58 -8.48
C GLY A 31 -11.64 18.85 -6.99
N ALA A 32 -10.57 19.25 -6.29
CA ALA A 32 -10.63 19.59 -4.87
C ALA A 32 -11.62 20.74 -4.61
N LYS A 33 -11.54 21.84 -5.38
CA LYS A 33 -12.47 22.98 -5.27
C LYS A 33 -13.92 22.55 -5.44
N ALA A 34 -14.22 21.72 -6.44
CA ALA A 34 -15.58 21.24 -6.68
C ALA A 34 -16.11 20.40 -5.52
N ILE A 35 -15.27 19.54 -4.94
CA ILE A 35 -15.64 18.71 -3.77
C ILE A 35 -15.93 19.59 -2.56
N VAL A 36 -15.03 20.54 -2.25
CA VAL A 36 -15.19 21.46 -1.11
C VAL A 36 -16.47 22.28 -1.22
N GLN A 37 -16.77 22.79 -2.42
CA GLN A 37 -17.99 23.58 -2.68
C GLN A 37 -19.26 22.74 -2.59
N LYS A 38 -19.21 21.49 -3.04
CA LYS A 38 -20.37 20.59 -3.05
C LYS A 38 -20.65 19.97 -1.68
N PHE A 39 -19.60 19.65 -0.92
CA PHE A 39 -19.68 18.93 0.36
C PHE A 39 -18.86 19.64 1.46
N PRO A 40 -19.27 20.84 1.90
CA PRO A 40 -18.50 21.61 2.88
C PRO A 40 -18.40 20.92 4.24
N ILE A 41 -19.50 20.32 4.72
CA ILE A 41 -19.54 19.63 6.02
C ILE A 41 -18.63 18.40 6.01
N THR A 42 -18.74 17.55 4.99
CA THR A 42 -17.91 16.34 4.87
C THR A 42 -16.42 16.69 4.77
N THR A 43 -16.08 17.74 4.01
CA THR A 43 -14.71 18.24 3.91
C THR A 43 -14.21 18.75 5.26
N PHE A 44 -15.02 19.51 5.98
CA PHE A 44 -14.67 19.99 7.32
C PHE A 44 -14.42 18.83 8.29
N LEU A 45 -15.32 17.83 8.35
CA LEU A 45 -15.16 16.65 9.20
C LEU A 45 -13.92 15.83 8.82
N TYR A 46 -13.62 15.71 7.53
CA TYR A 46 -12.41 15.05 7.04
C TYR A 46 -11.15 15.76 7.51
N ILE A 47 -11.08 17.09 7.36
CA ILE A 47 -9.94 17.89 7.82
C ILE A 47 -9.82 17.82 9.35
N LEU A 48 -10.93 17.95 10.07
CA LEU A 48 -10.98 17.81 11.52
C LEU A 48 -10.45 16.45 11.96
N GLY A 49 -10.88 15.37 11.33
CA GLY A 49 -10.41 14.02 11.63
C GLY A 49 -8.90 13.86 11.41
N LEU A 50 -8.35 14.45 10.35
CA LEU A 50 -6.90 14.47 10.14
C LEU A 50 -6.16 15.29 11.19
N CYS A 51 -6.70 16.46 11.55
CA CYS A 51 -6.13 17.26 12.63
C CYS A 51 -6.13 16.48 13.96
N LEU A 52 -7.22 15.77 14.28
CA LEU A 52 -7.29 14.92 15.46
C LEU A 52 -6.26 13.78 15.40
N MET A 53 -6.15 13.08 14.26
CA MET A 53 -5.22 11.96 14.13
C MET A 53 -3.75 12.39 14.30
N LEU A 54 -3.40 13.57 13.78
CA LEU A 54 -2.02 14.08 13.78
C LEU A 54 -1.63 14.84 15.05
N PHE A 55 -2.56 15.58 15.66
CA PHE A 55 -2.24 16.54 16.72
C PHE A 55 -2.92 16.24 18.06
N ALA A 56 -3.97 15.43 18.10
CA ALA A 56 -4.59 15.11 19.39
C ALA A 56 -3.69 14.19 20.21
N THR A 57 -3.21 14.70 21.34
CA THR A 57 -2.45 13.92 22.32
C THR A 57 -3.30 13.50 23.51
N GLY A 58 -4.48 14.10 23.72
CA GLY A 58 -5.28 13.91 24.93
C GLY A 58 -4.87 14.86 26.06
N MET A 59 -5.73 14.97 27.07
CA MET A 59 -5.48 15.82 28.24
C MET A 59 -4.61 15.07 29.25
N MET A 60 -3.64 15.76 29.86
CA MET A 60 -2.90 15.17 30.98
C MET A 60 -3.83 15.09 32.20
N PRO A 61 -3.94 13.91 32.84
CA PRO A 61 -4.68 13.79 34.10
C PRO A 61 -4.02 14.61 35.20
N SER A 62 -4.80 15.01 36.22
CA SER A 62 -4.25 15.59 37.44
C SER A 62 -3.29 14.61 38.14
N GLU A 63 -2.27 15.11 38.83
CA GLU A 63 -1.26 14.28 39.52
C GLU A 63 -1.90 13.23 40.44
N GLY A 64 -2.88 13.60 41.26
CA GLY A 64 -3.57 12.65 42.14
C GLY A 64 -4.34 11.55 41.40
N ALA A 65 -4.97 11.87 40.26
CA ALA A 65 -5.63 10.87 39.41
C ALA A 65 -4.62 9.93 38.75
N ASN A 66 -3.44 10.43 38.40
CA ASN A 66 -2.37 9.65 37.81
C ASN A 66 -1.72 8.68 38.81
N GLU A 67 -1.53 9.12 40.04
CA GLU A 67 -1.05 8.25 41.13
C GLU A 67 -2.05 7.13 41.44
N GLU A 68 -3.35 7.46 41.53
CA GLU A 68 -4.39 6.46 41.78
C GLU A 68 -4.51 5.45 40.62
N TYR A 69 -4.44 5.93 39.37
CA TYR A 69 -4.38 5.09 38.18
C TYR A 69 -3.20 4.12 38.20
N SER A 70 -2.00 4.63 38.51
CA SER A 70 -0.77 3.84 38.57
C SER A 70 -0.83 2.76 39.65
N ARG A 71 -1.40 3.10 40.83
CA ARG A 71 -1.62 2.15 41.93
C ARG A 71 -2.58 1.03 41.52
N LEU A 72 -3.73 1.37 40.93
CA LEU A 72 -4.74 0.39 40.50
C LEU A 72 -4.23 -0.49 39.35
N LEU A 73 -3.44 0.06 38.43
CA LEU A 73 -2.77 -0.72 37.39
C LEU A 73 -1.80 -1.76 37.97
N GLN A 74 -1.03 -1.37 38.99
CA GLN A 74 -0.09 -2.29 39.64
C GLN A 74 -0.83 -3.44 40.34
N GLU A 75 -1.98 -3.16 40.94
CA GLU A 75 -2.86 -4.19 41.52
C GLU A 75 -3.44 -5.12 40.43
N ALA A 76 -3.89 -4.55 39.32
CA ALA A 76 -4.42 -5.30 38.16
C ALA A 76 -3.35 -6.10 37.40
N GLN A 77 -2.06 -5.90 37.68
CA GLN A 77 -0.96 -6.62 37.05
C GLN A 77 -1.01 -8.12 37.36
N TYR A 78 -1.44 -8.49 38.57
CA TYR A 78 -1.61 -9.89 38.94
C TYR A 78 -2.65 -10.58 38.03
N GLU A 79 -3.84 -9.98 37.90
CA GLU A 79 -4.92 -10.48 37.05
C GLU A 79 -4.50 -10.59 35.58
N THR A 80 -3.75 -9.60 35.09
CA THR A 80 -3.21 -9.61 33.72
C THR A 80 -2.26 -10.79 33.50
N SER A 81 -1.36 -11.04 34.46
CA SER A 81 -0.43 -12.17 34.36
C SER A 81 -1.14 -13.53 34.38
N MET A 82 -2.25 -13.64 35.11
CA MET A 82 -3.07 -14.85 35.18
C MET A 82 -3.78 -15.12 33.85
N VAL A 83 -4.37 -14.09 33.23
CA VAL A 83 -5.00 -14.20 31.90
C VAL A 83 -3.98 -14.66 30.86
N ASP A 84 -2.77 -14.08 30.84
CA ASP A 84 -1.72 -14.49 29.90
C ASP A 84 -1.31 -15.97 30.07
N GLN A 85 -1.30 -16.47 31.30
CA GLN A 85 -1.03 -17.89 31.56
C GLN A 85 -2.16 -18.79 31.07
N LEU A 86 -3.42 -18.40 31.30
CA LEU A 86 -4.59 -19.12 30.84
C LEU A 86 -4.69 -19.13 29.32
N GLU A 87 -4.38 -18.02 28.64
CA GLU A 87 -4.32 -17.96 27.17
C GLU A 87 -3.31 -18.94 26.60
N ARG A 88 -2.10 -19.01 27.19
CA ARG A 88 -1.08 -19.98 26.79
C ARG A 88 -1.54 -21.42 27.01
N LYS A 89 -2.23 -21.72 28.12
CA LYS A 89 -2.82 -23.04 28.38
C LYS A 89 -3.89 -23.39 27.35
N VAL A 90 -4.82 -22.48 27.07
CA VAL A 90 -5.87 -22.65 26.06
C VAL A 90 -5.27 -22.88 24.68
N ALA A 91 -4.24 -22.11 24.28
CA ALA A 91 -3.56 -22.29 23.01
C ALA A 91 -2.88 -23.67 22.91
N ALA A 92 -2.23 -24.13 23.99
CA ALA A 92 -1.60 -25.45 24.02
C ALA A 92 -2.64 -26.59 23.92
N HIS A 93 -3.76 -26.49 24.63
CA HIS A 93 -4.83 -27.48 24.56
C HIS A 93 -5.61 -27.43 23.24
N SER A 94 -5.74 -26.25 22.64
CA SER A 94 -6.33 -26.08 21.31
C SER A 94 -5.52 -26.83 20.26
N ARG A 95 -4.18 -26.75 20.31
CA ARG A 95 -3.30 -27.54 19.43
C ARG A 95 -3.52 -29.04 19.61
N LYS A 96 -3.49 -29.54 20.86
CA LYS A 96 -3.75 -30.97 21.16
C LYS A 96 -5.10 -31.44 20.61
N TYR A 97 -6.14 -30.63 20.76
CA TYR A 97 -7.46 -30.93 20.18
C TYR A 97 -7.40 -31.02 18.65
N HIS A 98 -6.80 -30.04 17.97
CA HIS A 98 -6.67 -30.05 16.51
C HIS A 98 -5.82 -31.22 16.00
N GLU A 99 -4.74 -31.58 16.71
CA GLU A 99 -3.86 -32.72 16.40
C GLU A 99 -4.55 -34.07 16.62
N SER A 100 -5.49 -34.16 17.57
CA SER A 100 -6.28 -35.37 17.82
C SER A 100 -7.38 -35.64 16.79
N ARG A 101 -7.64 -34.71 15.86
CA ARG A 101 -8.65 -34.89 14.81
C ARG A 101 -8.12 -35.82 13.71
N GLY A 102 -8.97 -36.69 13.18
CA GLY A 102 -8.60 -37.60 12.10
C GLY A 102 -8.23 -36.90 10.80
N PHE A 103 -7.77 -37.69 9.82
CA PHE A 103 -7.13 -37.29 8.54
C PHE A 103 -7.81 -36.16 7.71
N LEU A 104 -9.07 -35.84 7.96
CA LEU A 104 -9.80 -34.73 7.29
C LEU A 104 -10.63 -33.89 8.27
N GLY A 105 -10.39 -33.98 9.58
CA GLY A 105 -11.15 -33.27 10.59
C GLY A 105 -12.55 -33.82 10.88
N PHE A 106 -13.02 -34.84 10.14
CA PHE A 106 -14.39 -35.37 10.25
C PHE A 106 -14.58 -36.49 11.29
N SER A 107 -13.51 -37.06 11.85
CA SER A 107 -13.60 -38.07 12.91
C SER A 107 -12.97 -37.59 14.21
N CYS A 108 -13.65 -37.86 15.33
CA CYS A 108 -13.22 -37.56 16.69
C CYS A 108 -13.47 -38.80 17.53
N ASP A 109 -12.40 -39.39 18.05
CA ASP A 109 -12.44 -40.54 18.94
C ASP A 109 -12.66 -40.10 20.40
N SER A 110 -12.61 -41.05 21.35
CA SER A 110 -12.78 -40.75 22.77
C SER A 110 -11.65 -39.88 23.34
N SER A 111 -10.44 -39.93 22.76
CA SER A 111 -9.32 -39.07 23.15
C SER A 111 -9.55 -37.62 22.71
N CYS A 112 -10.00 -37.42 21.48
CA CYS A 112 -10.42 -36.14 20.93
C CYS A 112 -11.59 -35.52 21.71
N MET A 113 -12.60 -36.31 22.09
CA MET A 113 -13.70 -35.81 22.93
C MET A 113 -13.22 -35.32 24.30
N ARG A 114 -12.29 -36.02 24.95
CA ARG A 114 -11.68 -35.57 26.21
C ARG A 114 -10.84 -34.30 26.05
N ALA A 115 -10.08 -34.20 24.96
CA ALA A 115 -9.31 -33.00 24.65
C ALA A 115 -10.23 -31.79 24.44
N TYR A 116 -11.37 -31.99 23.77
CA TYR A 116 -12.39 -30.97 23.57
C TYR A 116 -13.06 -30.51 24.88
N ASP A 117 -13.47 -31.45 25.74
CA ASP A 117 -14.08 -31.12 27.04
C ASP A 117 -13.12 -30.31 27.93
N ASN A 118 -11.84 -30.72 27.98
CA ASN A 118 -10.80 -29.96 28.69
C ASN A 118 -10.58 -28.57 28.09
N LEU A 119 -10.59 -28.45 26.75
CA LEU A 119 -10.48 -27.16 26.08
C LEU A 119 -11.65 -26.24 26.43
N GLN A 120 -12.88 -26.76 26.46
CA GLN A 120 -14.06 -25.98 26.84
C GLN A 120 -13.99 -25.48 28.29
N LYS A 121 -13.55 -26.33 29.22
CA LYS A 121 -13.36 -25.93 30.63
C LYS A 121 -12.36 -24.77 30.75
N LEU A 122 -11.20 -24.90 30.09
CA LEU A 122 -10.19 -23.85 30.09
C LEU A 122 -10.67 -22.56 29.40
N GLN A 123 -11.48 -22.66 28.33
CA GLN A 123 -12.09 -21.50 27.69
C GLN A 123 -13.08 -20.77 28.62
N LYS A 124 -13.83 -21.53 29.43
CA LYS A 124 -14.72 -20.96 30.44
C LYS A 124 -13.93 -20.23 31.53
N GLU A 125 -12.90 -20.86 32.08
CA GLU A 125 -12.00 -20.24 33.07
C GLU A 125 -11.33 -18.97 32.52
N LEU A 126 -10.84 -19.02 31.28
CA LEU A 126 -10.26 -17.86 30.60
C LEU A 126 -11.28 -16.73 30.46
N LYS A 127 -12.53 -17.04 30.12
CA LYS A 127 -13.59 -16.03 30.00
C LYS A 127 -13.88 -15.35 31.34
N GLU A 128 -13.93 -16.13 32.43
CA GLU A 128 -14.13 -15.63 33.79
C GLU A 128 -12.96 -14.74 34.22
N ALA A 129 -11.72 -15.20 34.04
CA ALA A 129 -10.51 -14.42 34.33
C ALA A 129 -10.44 -13.11 33.52
N LYS A 130 -10.79 -13.13 32.23
CA LYS A 130 -10.86 -11.91 31.41
C LYS A 130 -11.89 -10.91 31.90
N SER A 131 -13.01 -11.39 32.46
CA SER A 131 -14.02 -10.50 33.02
C SER A 131 -13.55 -9.81 34.30
N GLN A 132 -12.81 -10.53 35.15
CA GLN A 132 -12.18 -9.97 36.36
C GLN A 132 -11.10 -8.95 36.00
N GLN A 133 -10.21 -9.32 35.07
CA GLN A 133 -9.18 -8.42 34.53
C GLN A 133 -9.81 -7.14 33.95
N PHE A 134 -10.89 -7.27 33.16
CA PHE A 134 -11.59 -6.13 32.59
C PHE A 134 -12.17 -5.21 33.66
N GLN A 135 -12.76 -5.76 34.73
CA GLN A 135 -13.29 -4.97 35.84
C GLN A 135 -12.17 -4.18 36.54
N ALA A 136 -11.07 -4.84 36.92
CA ALA A 136 -9.94 -4.20 37.58
C ALA A 136 -9.30 -3.10 36.71
N LEU A 137 -9.10 -3.36 35.42
CA LEU A 137 -8.55 -2.35 34.50
C LEU A 137 -9.54 -1.21 34.25
N SER A 138 -10.84 -1.48 34.18
CA SER A 138 -11.85 -0.44 33.98
C SER A 138 -11.94 0.52 35.16
N GLU A 139 -11.75 0.02 36.39
CA GLU A 139 -11.68 0.85 37.58
C GLU A 139 -10.49 1.80 37.52
N ALA A 140 -9.30 1.30 37.18
CA ALA A 140 -8.14 2.15 36.96
C ALA A 140 -8.42 3.22 35.89
N LYS A 141 -8.90 2.81 34.70
CA LYS A 141 -9.17 3.70 33.57
C LYS A 141 -10.20 4.79 33.89
N SER A 142 -11.19 4.49 34.72
CA SER A 142 -12.20 5.47 35.15
C SER A 142 -11.59 6.70 35.84
N LYS A 143 -10.42 6.57 36.47
CA LYS A 143 -9.75 7.66 37.18
C LYS A 143 -9.15 8.72 36.25
N VAL A 144 -8.68 8.32 35.07
CA VAL A 144 -8.06 9.23 34.10
C VAL A 144 -9.06 9.79 33.09
N GLY A 145 -10.13 9.04 32.80
CA GLY A 145 -11.18 9.44 31.87
C GLY A 145 -10.84 9.23 30.39
N ILE A 146 -11.87 9.23 29.53
CA ILE A 146 -11.79 8.84 28.11
C ILE A 146 -11.10 9.89 27.20
N LEU A 147 -10.97 11.13 27.65
CA LEU A 147 -10.26 12.19 26.91
C LEU A 147 -8.81 12.37 27.38
N SER A 148 -8.34 11.49 28.25
CA SER A 148 -6.96 11.50 28.75
C SER A 148 -5.95 11.10 27.67
N LEU A 149 -4.68 11.42 27.91
CA LEU A 149 -3.54 10.92 27.14
C LEU A 149 -3.59 9.40 26.94
N TYR A 150 -3.86 8.65 28.02
CA TYR A 150 -3.92 7.19 27.99
C TYR A 150 -5.01 6.64 27.07
N ALA A 151 -6.20 7.24 27.11
CA ALA A 151 -7.31 6.82 26.26
C ALA A 151 -7.05 7.09 24.77
N VAL A 152 -6.46 8.24 24.47
CA VAL A 152 -6.10 8.61 23.09
C VAL A 152 -5.01 7.68 22.56
N GLU A 153 -4.02 7.34 23.38
CA GLU A 153 -2.96 6.41 23.03
C GLU A 153 -3.50 4.99 22.79
N GLU A 154 -4.34 4.47 23.68
CA GLU A 154 -4.97 3.16 23.52
C GLU A 154 -5.85 3.09 22.25
N ALA A 155 -6.65 4.13 21.98
CA ALA A 155 -7.45 4.20 20.75
C ALA A 155 -6.56 4.25 19.49
N ARG A 156 -5.43 4.95 19.56
CA ARG A 156 -4.45 5.04 18.47
C ARG A 156 -3.76 3.69 18.23
N GLU A 157 -3.35 2.99 19.28
CA GLU A 157 -2.78 1.65 19.18
C GLU A 157 -3.78 0.66 18.57
N LEU A 158 -5.03 0.69 19.02
CA LEU A 158 -6.11 -0.11 18.45
C LEU A 158 -6.30 0.19 16.95
N PHE A 159 -6.33 1.47 16.57
CA PHE A 159 -6.42 1.88 15.18
C PHE A 159 -5.25 1.35 14.36
N TRP A 160 -4.01 1.58 14.79
CA TRP A 160 -2.85 1.14 14.01
C TRP A 160 -2.72 -0.38 13.95
N GLY A 161 -3.11 -1.08 15.01
CA GLY A 161 -3.20 -2.53 15.05
C GLY A 161 -4.16 -3.07 13.99
N THR A 162 -5.40 -2.60 13.99
CA THR A 162 -6.43 -3.00 13.00
C THR A 162 -6.05 -2.56 11.58
N PHE A 163 -5.52 -1.35 11.41
CA PHE A 163 -5.05 -0.83 10.12
C PHE A 163 -3.88 -1.67 9.55
N ALA A 164 -2.93 -2.08 10.39
CA ALA A 164 -1.84 -2.96 9.99
C ALA A 164 -2.35 -4.35 9.58
N GLN A 165 -3.33 -4.90 10.31
CA GLN A 165 -3.99 -6.15 9.95
C GLN A 165 -4.71 -6.05 8.59
N GLY A 166 -5.44 -4.97 8.34
CA GLY A 166 -6.11 -4.70 7.05
C GLY A 166 -5.13 -4.63 5.88
N LYS A 167 -4.01 -3.92 6.05
CA LYS A 167 -2.91 -3.91 5.05
C LYS A 167 -2.30 -5.31 4.87
N GLY A 168 -2.10 -6.06 5.95
CA GLY A 168 -1.57 -7.42 5.91
C GLY A 168 -2.49 -8.36 5.14
N PHE A 169 -3.81 -8.24 5.34
CA PHE A 169 -4.81 -8.95 4.55
C PHE A 169 -4.72 -8.59 3.06
N ALA A 170 -4.74 -7.30 2.73
CA ALA A 170 -4.68 -6.84 1.34
C ALA A 170 -3.43 -7.31 0.61
N LYS A 171 -2.27 -7.29 1.28
CA LYS A 171 -1.02 -7.83 0.74
C LYS A 171 -1.10 -9.33 0.47
N ARG A 172 -1.61 -10.11 1.42
CA ARG A 172 -1.79 -11.57 1.25
C ARG A 172 -2.76 -11.88 0.11
N ALA A 173 -3.90 -11.21 0.05
CA ALA A 173 -4.87 -11.36 -1.04
C ALA A 173 -4.24 -11.03 -2.39
N SER A 174 -3.50 -9.92 -2.48
CA SER A 174 -2.81 -9.52 -3.71
C SER A 174 -1.71 -10.50 -4.14
N MET A 175 -0.99 -11.12 -3.19
CA MET A 175 -0.01 -12.18 -3.49
C MET A 175 -0.69 -13.44 -4.02
N TRP A 176 -1.85 -13.81 -3.47
CA TRP A 176 -2.65 -14.92 -3.99
C TRP A 176 -3.17 -14.63 -5.40
N ASP A 177 -3.68 -13.42 -5.65
CA ASP A 177 -4.13 -13.01 -6.97
C ASP A 177 -2.99 -13.04 -7.99
N LEU A 178 -1.79 -12.58 -7.61
CA LEU A 178 -0.60 -12.64 -8.47
C LEU A 178 -0.24 -14.09 -8.83
N LEU A 179 -0.23 -14.99 -7.84
CA LEU A 179 0.07 -16.40 -8.04
C LEU A 179 -0.90 -17.04 -9.04
N PHE A 180 -2.20 -16.87 -8.82
CA PHE A 180 -3.22 -17.48 -9.68
C PHE A 180 -3.33 -16.81 -11.04
N MET A 181 -3.11 -15.50 -11.13
CA MET A 181 -3.05 -14.81 -12.41
C MET A 181 -1.82 -15.25 -13.23
N GLY A 182 -0.67 -15.46 -12.58
CA GLY A 182 0.54 -16.00 -13.23
C GLY A 182 0.36 -17.43 -13.74
N LEU A 183 -0.29 -18.30 -12.96
CA LEU A 183 -0.65 -19.66 -13.39
C LEU A 183 -1.66 -19.65 -14.54
N GLY A 184 -2.60 -18.69 -14.55
CA GLY A 184 -3.60 -18.54 -15.60
C GLY A 184 -3.09 -17.89 -16.89
N SER A 185 -2.00 -17.10 -16.85
CA SER A 185 -1.45 -16.42 -18.02
C SER A 185 -0.46 -17.26 -18.82
N MET A 186 -0.03 -18.43 -18.33
CA MET A 186 0.91 -19.34 -19.00
C MET A 186 0.39 -19.94 -20.33
N GLY A 187 -0.86 -19.66 -20.72
CA GLY A 187 -1.47 -20.15 -21.97
C GLY A 187 -2.05 -19.07 -22.89
N ARG A 188 -1.82 -17.77 -22.62
CA ARG A 188 -2.35 -16.65 -23.43
C ARG A 188 -1.27 -15.62 -23.72
N ASP A 189 -1.17 -15.20 -24.98
CA ASP A 189 -0.36 -14.05 -25.44
C ASP A 189 -0.96 -12.71 -24.97
N GLU A 190 -1.20 -12.56 -23.66
CA GLU A 190 -1.59 -11.27 -23.08
C GLU A 190 -0.38 -10.34 -23.03
N GLY A 191 -0.51 -9.15 -23.62
CA GLY A 191 0.52 -8.12 -23.53
C GLY A 191 0.80 -7.75 -22.08
N LEU A 192 2.09 -7.63 -21.73
CA LEU A 192 2.58 -7.30 -20.38
C LEU A 192 1.83 -6.11 -19.74
N ALA A 193 1.49 -5.09 -20.52
CA ALA A 193 0.75 -3.92 -20.04
C ALA A 193 -0.67 -4.24 -19.55
N SER A 194 -1.39 -5.12 -20.26
CA SER A 194 -2.74 -5.56 -19.87
C SER A 194 -2.69 -6.37 -18.56
N PHE A 195 -1.70 -7.24 -18.44
CA PHE A 195 -1.45 -8.03 -17.23
C PHE A 195 -1.16 -7.11 -16.03
N ILE A 196 -0.24 -6.16 -16.17
CA ILE A 196 0.10 -5.22 -15.09
C ILE A 196 -1.10 -4.35 -14.70
N LEU A 197 -1.86 -3.83 -15.67
CA LEU A 197 -3.02 -3.01 -15.38
C LEU A 197 -4.07 -3.79 -14.58
N ARG A 198 -4.38 -5.03 -14.99
CA ARG A 198 -5.32 -5.90 -14.29
C ARG A 198 -4.84 -6.21 -12.87
N PHE A 199 -3.55 -6.52 -12.72
CA PHE A 199 -2.94 -6.74 -11.41
C PHE A 199 -3.10 -5.53 -10.50
N VAL A 200 -2.74 -4.33 -10.99
CA VAL A 200 -2.84 -3.09 -10.22
C VAL A 200 -4.28 -2.86 -9.78
N ILE A 201 -5.26 -3.03 -10.66
CA ILE A 201 -6.68 -2.90 -10.30
C ILE A 201 -7.08 -3.87 -9.20
N GLN A 202 -6.67 -5.15 -9.27
CA GLN A 202 -6.93 -6.13 -8.21
C GLN A 202 -6.29 -5.73 -6.88
N VAL A 203 -5.05 -5.24 -6.91
CA VAL A 203 -4.37 -4.70 -5.72
C VAL A 203 -5.16 -3.54 -5.12
N LEU A 204 -5.66 -2.60 -5.94
CA LEU A 204 -6.50 -1.48 -5.49
C LEU A 204 -7.76 -1.97 -4.74
N PHE A 205 -8.46 -2.95 -5.33
CA PHE A 205 -9.66 -3.54 -4.72
C PHE A 205 -9.33 -4.26 -3.41
N ASN A 206 -8.28 -5.07 -3.37
CA ASN A 206 -7.87 -5.79 -2.17
C ASN A 206 -7.48 -4.85 -1.03
N PHE A 207 -6.75 -3.78 -1.32
CA PHE A 207 -6.44 -2.74 -0.33
C PHE A 207 -7.68 -2.01 0.16
N THR A 208 -8.63 -1.72 -0.73
CA THR A 208 -9.89 -1.09 -0.36
C THR A 208 -10.69 -1.97 0.59
N LEU A 209 -10.87 -3.25 0.25
CA LEU A 209 -11.58 -4.21 1.12
C LEU A 209 -10.85 -4.40 2.46
N GLY A 210 -9.52 -4.55 2.44
CA GLY A 210 -8.73 -4.71 3.65
C GLY A 210 -8.80 -3.52 4.60
N LEU A 211 -8.76 -2.29 4.07
CA LEU A 211 -8.79 -1.07 4.86
C LEU A 211 -10.19 -0.69 5.33
N VAL A 212 -11.22 -0.89 4.51
CA VAL A 212 -12.62 -0.73 4.93
C VAL A 212 -12.97 -1.76 6.00
N GLY A 213 -12.55 -3.02 5.81
CA GLY A 213 -12.71 -4.06 6.84
C GLY A 213 -12.01 -3.71 8.15
N ALA A 214 -10.77 -3.21 8.09
CA ALA A 214 -10.05 -2.72 9.27
C ALA A 214 -10.77 -1.56 9.96
N LEU A 215 -11.33 -0.61 9.20
CA LEU A 215 -12.09 0.51 9.74
C LEU A 215 -13.35 0.04 10.47
N LEU A 216 -14.10 -0.89 9.89
CA LEU A 216 -15.29 -1.46 10.53
C LEU A 216 -14.93 -2.21 11.81
N ALA A 217 -13.85 -3.01 11.77
CA ALA A 217 -13.33 -3.69 12.96
C ALA A 217 -12.89 -2.70 14.05
N PHE A 218 -12.18 -1.63 13.67
CA PHE A 218 -11.80 -0.56 14.59
C PHE A 218 -13.03 0.06 15.26
N ILE A 219 -14.04 0.49 14.48
CA ILE A 219 -15.26 1.10 15.01
C ILE A 219 -15.98 0.14 15.97
N TRP A 220 -15.99 -1.15 15.66
CA TRP A 220 -16.56 -2.18 16.54
C TRP A 220 -15.81 -2.26 17.87
N TYR A 221 -14.49 -2.44 17.86
CA TYR A 221 -13.68 -2.57 19.08
C TYR A 221 -13.54 -1.26 19.86
N LEU A 222 -13.65 -0.11 19.18
CA LEU A 222 -13.59 1.20 19.80
C LEU A 222 -14.69 1.37 20.86
N TRP A 223 -15.87 0.78 20.64
CA TRP A 223 -16.94 0.81 21.63
C TRP A 223 -16.53 0.16 22.96
N ASP A 224 -15.81 -0.96 22.90
CA ASP A 224 -15.31 -1.65 24.09
C ASP A 224 -14.26 -0.81 24.82
N VAL A 225 -13.38 -0.12 24.08
CA VAL A 225 -12.42 0.84 24.65
C VAL A 225 -13.17 1.96 25.35
N VAL A 226 -14.11 2.63 24.68
CA VAL A 226 -14.89 3.75 25.27
C VAL A 226 -15.62 3.30 26.53
N ARG A 227 -16.26 2.13 26.50
CA ARG A 227 -16.96 1.58 27.67
C ARG A 227 -16.02 1.27 28.83
N SER A 228 -14.77 0.88 28.56
CA SER A 228 -13.80 0.55 29.61
C SER A 228 -13.39 1.74 30.49
N TYR A 229 -13.57 2.99 30.01
CA TYR A 229 -13.31 4.20 30.80
C TYR A 229 -14.52 4.66 31.64
N GLN A 230 -15.66 3.96 31.55
CA GLN A 230 -16.90 4.29 32.25
C GLN A 230 -17.34 5.78 32.14
N PRO A 231 -17.28 6.42 30.95
CA PRO A 231 -17.67 7.81 30.80
C PRO A 231 -19.19 8.00 30.99
N ASP A 232 -19.59 9.25 31.26
CA ASP A 232 -21.00 9.62 31.15
C ASP A 232 -21.51 9.42 29.70
N PRO A 233 -22.83 9.20 29.50
CA PRO A 233 -23.38 8.88 28.18
C PRO A 233 -23.07 9.91 27.10
N VAL A 234 -22.96 11.20 27.45
CA VAL A 234 -22.69 12.27 26.49
C VAL A 234 -21.24 12.22 26.05
N THR A 235 -20.31 12.16 27.01
CA THR A 235 -18.88 12.05 26.72
C THR A 235 -18.54 10.75 25.99
N ALA A 236 -19.25 9.65 26.28
CA ALA A 236 -19.12 8.38 25.56
C ALA A 236 -19.40 8.56 24.06
N VAL A 237 -20.54 9.16 23.72
CA VAL A 237 -20.96 9.38 22.33
C VAL A 237 -20.02 10.36 21.63
N VAL A 238 -19.68 11.47 22.28
CA VAL A 238 -18.77 12.47 21.70
C VAL A 238 -17.40 11.88 21.41
N SER A 239 -16.81 11.15 22.36
CA SER A 239 -15.49 10.54 22.19
C SER A 239 -15.51 9.48 21.10
N PHE A 240 -16.55 8.63 21.07
CA PHE A 240 -16.72 7.62 20.02
C PHE A 240 -16.80 8.25 18.62
N LEU A 241 -17.55 9.34 18.46
CA LEU A 241 -17.67 10.06 17.19
C LEU A 241 -16.34 10.70 16.78
N LEU A 242 -15.63 11.35 17.71
CA LEU A 242 -14.34 11.98 17.42
C LEU A 242 -13.30 10.97 16.95
N PHE A 243 -13.15 9.84 17.67
CA PHE A 243 -12.23 8.78 17.28
C PHE A 243 -12.62 8.12 15.95
N SER A 244 -13.92 7.92 15.71
CA SER A 244 -14.42 7.38 14.43
C SER A 244 -14.13 8.33 13.26
N ILE A 245 -14.36 9.63 13.43
CA ILE A 245 -14.08 10.65 12.40
C ILE A 245 -12.58 10.70 12.09
N ALA A 246 -11.72 10.61 13.11
CA ALA A 246 -10.27 10.56 12.92
C ALA A 246 -9.84 9.32 12.10
N ALA A 247 -10.34 8.14 12.46
CA ALA A 247 -10.04 6.89 11.77
C ALA A 247 -10.54 6.88 10.31
N ILE A 248 -11.79 7.31 10.07
CA ILE A 248 -12.37 7.41 8.72
C ILE A 248 -11.52 8.32 7.84
N SER A 249 -11.11 9.47 8.37
CA SER A 249 -10.33 10.47 7.64
C SER A 249 -8.94 9.95 7.27
N MET A 250 -8.29 9.24 8.19
CA MET A 250 -6.98 8.61 7.94
C MET A 250 -7.08 7.51 6.87
N VAL A 251 -8.10 6.64 6.95
CA VAL A 251 -8.33 5.58 5.95
C VAL A 251 -8.65 6.18 4.57
N ALA A 252 -9.52 7.19 4.53
CA ALA A 252 -9.85 7.89 3.29
C ALA A 252 -8.60 8.55 2.68
N THR A 253 -7.76 9.20 3.48
CA THR A 253 -6.49 9.79 3.02
C THR A 253 -5.58 8.74 2.40
N TYR A 254 -5.43 7.59 3.07
CA TYR A 254 -4.60 6.51 2.56
C TYR A 254 -5.13 5.97 1.22
N LEU A 255 -6.44 5.76 1.10
CA LEU A 255 -7.05 5.33 -0.16
C LEU A 255 -6.89 6.38 -1.26
N ILE A 256 -7.15 7.65 -0.98
CA ILE A 256 -6.94 8.74 -1.94
C ILE A 256 -5.48 8.78 -2.41
N ALA A 257 -4.51 8.64 -1.51
CA ALA A 257 -3.10 8.57 -1.87
C ALA A 257 -2.78 7.36 -2.76
N LEU A 258 -3.36 6.20 -2.43
CA LEU A 258 -3.15 4.95 -3.15
C LEU A 258 -3.73 5.03 -4.57
N TYR A 259 -5.00 5.40 -4.72
CA TYR A 259 -5.63 5.61 -6.03
C TYR A 259 -5.00 6.77 -6.81
N GLY A 260 -4.65 7.85 -6.11
CA GLY A 260 -3.97 9.00 -6.68
C GLY A 260 -2.61 8.64 -7.28
N SER A 261 -1.84 7.78 -6.60
CA SER A 261 -0.53 7.32 -7.10
C SER A 261 -0.64 6.52 -8.40
N VAL A 262 -1.63 5.63 -8.51
CA VAL A 262 -1.89 4.86 -9.74
C VAL A 262 -2.40 5.74 -10.87
N ALA A 263 -3.37 6.62 -10.59
CA ALA A 263 -3.92 7.54 -11.59
C ALA A 263 -2.84 8.51 -12.12
N ALA A 264 -2.00 9.06 -11.24
CA ALA A 264 -0.90 9.94 -11.61
C ALA A 264 0.12 9.23 -12.50
N SER A 265 0.49 7.99 -12.15
CA SER A 265 1.42 7.17 -12.94
C SER A 265 0.88 6.89 -14.34
N GLY A 266 -0.40 6.49 -14.44
CA GLY A 266 -1.07 6.27 -15.72
C GLY A 266 -1.15 7.54 -16.58
N TYR A 267 -1.53 8.67 -15.98
CA TYR A 267 -1.60 9.96 -16.66
C TYR A 267 -0.23 10.38 -17.23
N MET A 268 0.85 10.21 -16.46
CA MET A 268 2.20 10.56 -16.91
C MET A 268 2.65 9.71 -18.10
N ILE A 269 2.37 8.40 -18.11
CA ILE A 269 2.68 7.51 -19.24
C ILE A 269 1.96 8.01 -20.51
N VAL A 270 0.66 8.26 -20.44
CA VAL A 270 -0.13 8.77 -21.58
C VAL A 270 0.42 10.11 -22.06
N ARG A 271 0.68 11.04 -21.14
CA ARG A 271 1.22 12.36 -21.49
C ARG A 271 2.56 12.27 -22.20
N THR A 272 3.48 11.43 -21.70
CA THR A 272 4.79 11.23 -22.35
C THR A 272 4.66 10.60 -23.74
N ALA A 273 3.71 9.68 -23.93
CA ALA A 273 3.45 9.06 -25.23
C ALA A 273 2.87 10.08 -26.24
N VAL A 274 1.91 10.91 -25.83
CA VAL A 274 1.32 11.97 -26.68
C VAL A 274 2.38 13.00 -27.06
N LEU A 275 3.17 13.48 -26.10
CA LEU A 275 4.27 14.42 -26.36
C LEU A 275 5.33 13.83 -27.30
N GLY A 276 5.61 12.52 -27.19
CA GLY A 276 6.51 11.82 -28.12
C GLY A 276 5.97 11.74 -29.54
N ILE A 277 4.65 11.60 -29.71
CA ILE A 277 4.00 11.61 -31.03
C ILE A 277 3.99 13.04 -31.62
N GLU A 278 3.76 14.06 -30.79
CA GLU A 278 3.67 15.46 -31.21
C GLU A 278 5.04 16.03 -31.58
N ASN A 279 6.08 15.73 -30.79
CA ASN A 279 7.47 15.99 -31.16
C ASN A 279 7.96 15.10 -32.32
N GLY A 280 7.18 14.06 -32.66
CA GLY A 280 7.47 13.06 -33.68
C GLY A 280 7.00 13.40 -35.09
N ASN A 281 6.68 14.66 -35.42
CA ASN A 281 6.45 15.08 -36.81
C ASN A 281 7.77 15.35 -37.56
N SER A 282 8.66 14.36 -37.54
CA SER A 282 9.73 14.12 -38.51
C SER A 282 10.36 12.76 -38.22
N ARG A 283 9.81 11.68 -38.80
CA ARG A 283 10.57 10.55 -39.36
C ARG A 283 9.65 9.48 -39.94
N SER A 284 9.44 9.59 -41.24
CA SER A 284 9.43 8.42 -42.11
C SER A 284 10.71 7.60 -41.85
N GLY A 285 10.57 6.38 -41.34
CA GLY A 285 11.61 5.35 -41.31
C GLY A 285 12.78 5.56 -40.32
N PRO A 286 13.18 4.55 -39.52
CA PRO A 286 14.41 4.61 -38.75
C PRO A 286 15.61 4.33 -39.67
N ARG A 287 16.08 5.38 -40.35
CA ARG A 287 17.48 5.53 -40.79
C ARG A 287 17.96 6.90 -40.34
N ALA A 288 18.31 7.01 -39.06
CA ALA A 288 19.00 8.17 -38.54
C ALA A 288 20.50 8.01 -38.83
N HIS A 289 20.94 8.48 -40.00
CA HIS A 289 22.34 8.81 -40.21
C HIS A 289 22.69 10.01 -39.33
N ILE A 290 23.67 9.84 -38.44
CA ILE A 290 24.30 10.93 -37.69
C ILE A 290 25.64 11.17 -38.38
N GLY A 291 25.65 12.10 -39.34
CA GLY A 291 26.85 12.53 -40.04
C GLY A 291 27.11 14.01 -39.74
N GLY A 292 28.27 14.30 -39.14
CA GLY A 292 28.65 15.67 -38.78
C GLY A 292 30.09 15.80 -38.29
N GLY A 293 31.07 15.35 -39.08
CA GLY A 293 32.40 15.98 -39.16
C GLY A 293 33.60 15.22 -38.57
N SER A 294 34.41 14.64 -39.47
CA SER A 294 35.88 14.35 -39.38
C SER A 294 36.34 13.40 -38.26
N THR A 295 37.00 12.26 -38.47
CA THR A 295 37.81 11.75 -39.58
C THR A 295 38.10 10.28 -39.22
N GLY A 296 37.70 9.31 -40.05
CA GLY A 296 38.17 7.92 -40.01
C GLY A 296 37.88 7.10 -38.74
N GLY A 297 36.86 6.25 -38.80
CA GLY A 297 36.70 5.12 -37.86
C GLY A 297 35.28 4.97 -37.33
N ASP A 298 34.53 4.06 -37.94
CA ASP A 298 33.36 3.37 -37.39
C ASP A 298 32.22 4.18 -36.72
N ASP A 299 31.11 4.30 -37.45
CA ASP A 299 29.83 4.77 -36.90
C ASP A 299 29.38 3.88 -35.73
N ILE A 300 29.29 4.46 -34.53
CA ILE A 300 28.75 3.84 -33.32
C ILE A 300 27.26 4.18 -33.23
N TYR A 301 26.41 3.16 -33.24
CA TYR A 301 24.95 3.30 -33.13
C TYR A 301 24.38 2.38 -32.05
N VAL A 302 23.17 2.68 -31.58
CA VAL A 302 22.46 1.88 -30.57
C VAL A 302 22.22 0.46 -31.11
N GLY A 303 22.61 -0.55 -30.33
CA GLY A 303 22.60 -1.96 -30.73
C GLY A 303 23.91 -2.45 -31.34
N LYS A 304 24.89 -1.58 -31.63
CA LYS A 304 26.22 -2.01 -32.07
C LYS A 304 26.97 -2.67 -30.91
N ARG A 305 27.64 -3.79 -31.21
CA ARG A 305 28.57 -4.43 -30.30
C ARG A 305 29.90 -3.68 -30.31
N VAL A 306 30.42 -3.43 -29.13
CA VAL A 306 31.64 -2.63 -28.94
C VAL A 306 32.50 -3.24 -27.85
N ARG A 307 33.81 -2.99 -27.92
CA ARG A 307 34.78 -3.37 -26.90
C ARG A 307 35.19 -2.13 -26.11
N VAL A 308 35.23 -2.26 -24.80
CA VAL A 308 35.67 -1.16 -23.92
C VAL A 308 37.20 -1.10 -23.91
N VAL A 309 37.79 0.09 -24.11
CA VAL A 309 39.24 0.30 -24.13
C VAL A 309 39.62 1.59 -23.38
N GLY A 310 40.86 1.70 -22.90
CA GLY A 310 41.41 2.96 -22.40
C GLY A 310 40.78 3.54 -21.12
N LEU A 311 40.01 2.77 -20.34
CA LEU A 311 39.52 3.21 -19.02
C LEU A 311 40.66 3.23 -18.00
N ALA A 312 41.12 4.44 -17.63
CA ALA A 312 42.13 4.62 -16.59
C ALA A 312 41.58 4.39 -15.16
N ALA A 313 40.31 4.78 -14.93
CA ALA A 313 39.70 4.72 -13.59
C ALA A 313 39.23 3.31 -13.18
N ARG A 314 38.96 2.44 -14.16
CA ARG A 314 38.46 1.07 -13.97
C ARG A 314 39.03 0.15 -15.06
N PRO A 315 40.34 -0.14 -15.02
CA PRO A 315 41.02 -0.90 -16.07
C PRO A 315 40.51 -2.35 -16.21
N GLU A 316 39.84 -2.90 -15.19
CA GLU A 316 39.25 -4.24 -15.19
C GLU A 316 38.13 -4.46 -16.22
N TYR A 317 37.58 -3.37 -16.78
CA TYR A 317 36.58 -3.44 -17.86
C TYR A 317 37.18 -3.31 -19.25
N ASN A 318 38.46 -2.93 -19.38
CA ASN A 318 39.12 -2.88 -20.67
C ASN A 318 39.21 -4.29 -21.29
N GLY A 319 38.92 -4.40 -22.57
CA GLY A 319 38.85 -5.66 -23.31
C GLY A 319 37.50 -6.37 -23.23
N ARG A 320 36.56 -5.91 -22.39
CA ARG A 320 35.22 -6.52 -22.32
C ARG A 320 34.31 -6.04 -23.44
N LEU A 321 33.46 -6.94 -23.91
CA LEU A 321 32.43 -6.67 -24.92
C LEU A 321 31.14 -6.20 -24.24
N GLY A 322 30.43 -5.32 -24.95
CA GLY A 322 29.11 -4.87 -24.55
C GLY A 322 28.32 -4.32 -25.73
N MET A 323 27.06 -3.97 -25.47
CA MET A 323 26.14 -3.43 -26.44
C MET A 323 25.80 -1.98 -26.12
N VAL A 324 25.79 -1.12 -27.12
CA VAL A 324 25.40 0.28 -26.96
C VAL A 324 23.89 0.35 -26.76
N THR A 325 23.43 0.82 -25.60
CA THR A 325 22.00 0.91 -25.24
C THR A 325 21.43 2.32 -25.42
N GLY A 326 22.30 3.34 -25.46
CA GLY A 326 21.87 4.73 -25.65
C GLY A 326 23.03 5.71 -25.57
N GLN A 327 22.69 7.00 -25.65
CA GLN A 327 23.64 8.11 -25.51
C GLN A 327 23.03 9.16 -24.58
N GLU A 328 23.83 9.67 -23.65
CA GLU A 328 23.43 10.70 -22.70
C GLU A 328 24.46 11.84 -22.77
N GLY A 329 24.14 12.88 -23.54
CA GLY A 329 25.07 13.97 -23.86
C GLY A 329 26.27 13.47 -24.69
N ASP A 330 27.49 13.72 -24.20
CA ASP A 330 28.75 13.31 -24.83
C ASP A 330 29.23 11.90 -24.38
N ARG A 331 28.38 11.15 -23.68
CA ARG A 331 28.71 9.81 -23.18
C ARG A 331 27.81 8.75 -23.76
N ILE A 332 28.40 7.63 -24.14
CA ILE A 332 27.74 6.46 -24.70
C ILE A 332 27.47 5.48 -23.55
N LEU A 333 26.24 4.96 -23.49
CA LEU A 333 25.81 3.95 -22.54
C LEU A 333 26.07 2.57 -23.13
N VAL A 334 26.94 1.79 -22.48
CA VAL A 334 27.29 0.43 -22.90
C VAL A 334 26.91 -0.55 -21.80
N GLN A 335 26.09 -1.53 -22.11
CA GLN A 335 25.77 -2.65 -21.23
C GLN A 335 26.76 -3.79 -21.51
N LEU A 336 27.56 -4.17 -20.52
CA LEU A 336 28.54 -5.24 -20.68
C LEU A 336 27.88 -6.63 -20.74
N ASP A 337 28.48 -7.53 -21.51
CA ASP A 337 28.10 -8.94 -21.55
C ASP A 337 28.57 -9.67 -20.26
N PHE A 338 27.95 -10.82 -19.96
CA PHE A 338 28.17 -11.64 -18.74
C PHE A 338 29.65 -11.75 -18.29
N PRO A 339 29.94 -11.81 -16.98
CA PRO A 339 29.05 -12.15 -15.86
C PRO A 339 28.36 -10.96 -15.17
N SER A 340 28.37 -9.77 -15.77
CA SER A 340 27.84 -8.57 -15.11
C SER A 340 27.10 -7.66 -16.09
N GLU A 341 25.77 -7.58 -15.99
CA GLU A 341 24.90 -6.61 -16.69
C GLU A 341 25.10 -5.18 -16.16
N ILE A 342 26.36 -4.72 -16.13
CA ILE A 342 26.72 -3.39 -15.66
C ILE A 342 26.59 -2.41 -16.82
N LEU A 343 25.84 -1.33 -16.59
CA LEU A 343 25.72 -0.21 -17.50
C LEU A 343 26.86 0.79 -17.25
N LEU A 344 27.74 0.99 -18.22
CA LEU A 344 28.85 1.93 -18.17
C LEU A 344 28.54 3.18 -19.01
N LYS A 345 28.87 4.35 -18.46
CA LYS A 345 28.84 5.64 -19.19
C LYS A 345 30.25 5.96 -19.68
N LEU A 346 30.51 5.78 -20.97
CA LEU A 346 31.84 5.87 -21.57
C LEU A 346 31.96 7.04 -22.53
N LYS A 347 33.17 7.60 -22.66
CA LYS A 347 33.47 8.54 -23.76
C LYS A 347 33.68 7.77 -25.06
N PRO A 348 33.43 8.37 -26.24
CA PRO A 348 33.72 7.74 -27.53
C PRO A 348 35.16 7.24 -27.66
N SER A 349 36.13 7.95 -27.08
CA SER A 349 37.54 7.56 -27.05
C SER A 349 37.84 6.24 -26.32
N ASN A 350 36.90 5.75 -25.52
CA ASN A 350 37.07 4.57 -24.68
C ASN A 350 36.32 3.35 -25.24
N ILE A 351 35.94 3.42 -26.52
CA ILE A 351 35.15 2.41 -27.19
C ILE A 351 35.85 2.07 -28.51
N ASP A 352 36.09 0.78 -28.71
CA ASP A 352 36.56 0.23 -29.97
C ASP A 352 35.38 -0.48 -30.66
N ALA A 353 35.08 -0.06 -31.88
CA ALA A 353 33.92 -0.49 -32.64
C ALA A 353 34.26 -1.57 -33.69
N HIS A 354 35.55 -1.87 -33.88
CA HIS A 354 36.05 -3.01 -34.66
C HIS A 354 36.06 -4.27 -33.78
N VAL A 355 34.91 -4.92 -33.68
CA VAL A 355 34.80 -6.23 -33.04
C VAL A 355 34.47 -7.25 -34.13
N ASP A 356 35.49 -7.94 -34.65
CA ASP A 356 35.32 -9.14 -35.48
C ASP A 356 34.75 -10.31 -34.68
#